data_AF-A0A7D4BKE2-F1
#
_entry.id   AF-A0A7D4BKE2-F1
#
_cell.length_a   1.000
_cell.length_b   1.000
_cell.length_c   1.000
_cell.angle_alpha   90.00
_cell.angle_beta   90.00
_cell.angle_gamma   90.00
#
_symmetry.space_group_name_H-M   'P 1'
#
loop_
_entity.id
_entity.type
_entity.pdbx_description
1 polymer ?
#
loop_
_entity_poly.entity_id
_entity_poly.type
_entity_poly.pdbx_seq_one_letter_code
_entity_poly.pdbx_strand_id
1 'polypeptide(L)'
;MVGRNDSCPCGSGKKYKKCCERVVAIQQAEQVRDERELKVQVRLLRDLDRWFQTYFTREKEQEWSRCYRKILHLSEDKPLPKSQLHSFRFWLLFDAPCIEGKRPVQVWRERVISKPETEQTLDRFCGIHLCGYEVIGNEGKYVVLQGLTDQKQYKVQMVESANHGMVVFARLSLLVNRHELFGPYTSFADEMRGEIQMHLKREASNNGEWKRDFWQQNGLQVLGRLMQRSQEIQRMDKWMATSKVMDDSLPAASLEASAAESVAETATTLKEETKAKAEPLQVVKLPVTPSPSIYEPGISEMVENQLHQFAERFVNQHQFRTQQLYHESLKRFREYISSHFGKSFTWSMLTEEVLYHYLGLWYMDRMKTNPVKARIFMNTMKKMFKWLQNEGFADIYEHYVPVYKALFQQIPVALEVKSWMQEHGVLSQQDSQVSGIYKLALSATGATLDLGDRWSQVPLNLRGFPTGWRGNWFWVRGSVVVTEEESYFTDIQGVYPFFDWTQAAIETV
;
A
#
# COMPACT_ATOMS: atom_id res chain seq x y z
N MET A 1 -36.40 -8.66 -11.44
CA MET A 1 -36.22 -7.19 -11.40
C MET A 1 -37.47 -6.59 -10.76
N VAL A 2 -37.33 -5.62 -9.85
CA VAL A 2 -38.49 -4.89 -9.30
C VAL A 2 -39.00 -3.93 -10.38
N GLY A 3 -40.29 -4.03 -10.73
CA GLY A 3 -40.93 -3.18 -11.72
C GLY A 3 -41.04 -1.73 -11.25
N ARG A 4 -40.98 -0.79 -12.19
CA ARG A 4 -40.94 0.66 -11.91
C ARG A 4 -42.11 1.16 -11.04
N ASN A 5 -43.28 0.52 -11.17
CA ASN A 5 -44.50 0.86 -10.45
C ASN A 5 -44.72 0.03 -9.18
N ASP A 6 -43.87 -0.96 -8.90
CA ASP A 6 -44.00 -1.87 -7.77
C ASP A 6 -43.65 -1.15 -6.46
N SER A 7 -44.09 -1.71 -5.34
CA SER A 7 -43.70 -1.26 -4.00
C SER A 7 -42.19 -1.35 -3.86
N CYS A 8 -41.58 -0.29 -3.33
CA CYS A 8 -40.14 -0.19 -3.21
C CYS A 8 -39.60 -1.20 -2.18
N PRO A 9 -38.56 -1.98 -2.51
CA PRO A 9 -38.06 -3.06 -1.67
C PRO A 9 -37.36 -2.58 -0.39
N CYS A 10 -37.13 -1.28 -0.23
CA CYS A 10 -36.58 -0.69 0.99
C CYS A 10 -37.60 -0.59 2.15
N GLY A 11 -38.83 -1.06 1.97
CA GLY A 11 -39.87 -1.04 3.00
C GLY A 11 -40.54 0.32 3.22
N SER A 12 -40.25 1.32 2.39
CA SER A 12 -40.80 2.68 2.54
C SER A 12 -42.29 2.85 2.19
N GLY A 13 -42.95 1.81 1.66
CA GLY A 13 -44.35 1.85 1.20
C GLY A 13 -44.59 2.68 -0.07
N LYS A 14 -43.58 3.35 -0.64
CA LYS A 14 -43.68 4.15 -1.87
C LYS A 14 -43.43 3.29 -3.12
N LYS A 15 -43.93 3.71 -4.30
CA LYS A 15 -43.57 3.09 -5.60
C LYS A 15 -42.08 3.25 -5.87
N TYR A 16 -41.41 2.24 -6.42
CA TYR A 16 -39.96 2.22 -6.69
C TYR A 16 -39.48 3.48 -7.44
N LYS A 17 -40.21 3.91 -8.47
CA LYS A 17 -39.91 5.16 -9.23
C LYS A 17 -39.95 6.47 -8.46
N LYS A 18 -40.63 6.48 -7.30
CA LYS A 18 -40.74 7.64 -6.41
C LYS A 18 -39.85 7.51 -5.17
N CYS A 19 -39.07 6.43 -5.07
CA CYS A 19 -38.22 6.13 -3.92
C CYS A 19 -36.81 5.76 -4.38
N CYS A 20 -36.37 4.51 -4.22
CA CYS A 20 -35.00 4.10 -4.48
C CYS A 20 -34.52 4.33 -5.92
N GLU A 21 -35.39 4.31 -6.94
CA GLU A 21 -34.95 4.62 -8.32
C GLU A 21 -34.37 6.04 -8.43
N ARG A 22 -34.97 7.02 -7.75
CA ARG A 22 -34.45 8.40 -7.73
C ARG A 22 -33.15 8.49 -6.93
N VAL A 23 -33.05 7.78 -5.82
CA VAL A 23 -31.84 7.73 -5.00
C VAL A 23 -30.68 7.12 -5.79
N VAL A 24 -30.93 6.02 -6.50
CA VAL A 24 -29.95 5.37 -7.39
C VAL A 24 -29.56 6.31 -8.53
N ALA A 25 -30.51 7.01 -9.16
CA ALA A 25 -30.22 7.97 -10.22
C ALA A 25 -29.38 9.17 -9.73
N ILE A 26 -29.64 9.67 -8.51
CA ILE A 26 -28.83 10.73 -7.88
C ILE A 26 -27.41 10.22 -7.60
N GLN A 27 -27.27 9.03 -7.01
CA GLN A 27 -25.96 8.43 -6.73
C GLN A 27 -25.15 8.19 -8.00
N GLN A 28 -25.78 7.73 -9.08
CA GLN A 28 -25.12 7.57 -10.38
C GLN A 28 -24.71 8.91 -10.98
N ALA A 29 -25.54 9.94 -10.86
CA ALA A 29 -25.20 11.28 -11.33
C ALA A 29 -24.05 11.91 -10.52
N GLU A 30 -23.99 11.69 -9.21
CA GLU A 30 -22.88 12.08 -8.33
C GLU A 30 -21.59 11.36 -8.72
N GLN A 31 -21.63 10.05 -8.93
CA GLN A 31 -20.47 9.27 -9.39
C GLN A 31 -19.90 9.79 -10.72
N VAL A 32 -20.77 10.10 -11.69
CA VAL A 32 -20.32 10.64 -12.99
C VAL A 32 -19.69 12.04 -12.82
N ARG A 33 -20.19 12.87 -11.88
CA ARG A 33 -19.59 14.18 -11.57
C ARG A 33 -18.23 14.03 -10.89
N ASP A 34 -18.13 13.15 -9.91
CA ASP A 34 -16.88 12.82 -9.22
C ASP A 34 -15.81 12.38 -10.21
N GLU A 35 -16.14 11.47 -11.12
CA GLU A 35 -15.21 10.98 -12.14
C GLU A 35 -14.73 12.10 -13.07
N ARG A 36 -15.60 13.05 -13.42
CA ARG A 36 -15.24 14.19 -14.27
C ARG A 36 -14.33 15.16 -13.53
N GLU A 37 -14.68 15.56 -12.30
CA GLU A 37 -13.83 16.45 -11.50
C GLU A 37 -12.47 15.82 -11.21
N LEU A 38 -12.44 14.52 -10.88
CA LEU A 38 -11.19 13.80 -10.62
C LEU A 38 -10.31 13.73 -11.87
N LYS A 39 -10.88 13.51 -13.06
CA LYS A 39 -10.13 13.56 -14.34
C LYS A 39 -9.51 14.94 -14.57
N VAL A 40 -10.25 16.01 -14.28
CA VAL A 40 -9.70 17.38 -14.36
C VAL A 40 -8.58 17.56 -13.36
N GLN A 41 -8.75 17.11 -12.12
CA GLN A 41 -7.77 17.20 -11.04
C GLN A 41 -6.44 16.51 -11.40
N VAL A 42 -6.50 15.27 -11.90
CA VAL A 42 -5.33 14.49 -12.32
C VAL A 42 -4.62 15.15 -13.50
N ARG A 43 -5.37 15.65 -14.48
CA ARG A 43 -4.80 16.38 -15.62
C ARG A 43 -4.05 17.62 -15.14
N LEU A 44 -4.68 18.44 -14.29
CA LEU A 44 -4.09 19.67 -13.75
C LEU A 44 -2.84 19.38 -12.92
N LEU A 45 -2.83 18.32 -12.09
CA LEU A 45 -1.63 17.92 -11.34
C LEU A 45 -0.47 17.55 -12.27
N ARG A 46 -0.74 16.79 -13.34
CA ARG A 46 0.28 16.45 -14.33
C ARG A 46 0.80 17.68 -15.08
N ASP A 47 -0.10 18.61 -15.42
CA ASP A 47 0.27 19.84 -16.11
C ASP A 47 1.11 20.75 -15.20
N LEU A 48 0.78 20.84 -13.90
CA LEU A 48 1.58 21.50 -12.88
C LEU A 48 2.96 20.86 -12.74
N ASP A 49 3.02 19.53 -12.61
CA ASP A 49 4.28 18.81 -12.44
C ASP A 49 5.21 18.99 -13.65
N ARG A 50 4.67 18.87 -14.87
CA ARG A 50 5.42 19.12 -16.11
C ARG A 50 5.93 20.55 -16.18
N TRP A 51 5.08 21.54 -15.90
CA TRP A 51 5.49 22.93 -15.88
C TRP A 51 6.60 23.18 -14.85
N PHE A 52 6.48 22.57 -13.66
CA PHE A 52 7.47 22.71 -12.61
C PHE A 52 8.82 22.12 -13.04
N GLN A 53 8.83 20.97 -13.73
CA GLN A 53 10.06 20.38 -14.27
C GLN A 53 10.77 21.29 -15.29
N THR A 54 10.03 22.04 -16.10
CA THR A 54 10.63 22.99 -17.05
C THR A 54 11.19 24.24 -16.39
N TYR A 55 10.71 24.57 -15.19
CA TYR A 55 11.03 25.81 -14.49
C TYR A 55 12.07 25.60 -13.37
N PHE A 56 12.11 24.41 -12.78
CA PHE A 56 12.89 24.13 -11.58
C PHE A 56 14.17 23.37 -11.91
N THR A 57 15.32 24.01 -11.65
CA THR A 57 16.63 23.44 -11.98
C THR A 57 17.05 22.35 -10.99
N ARG A 58 17.90 21.44 -11.45
CA ARG A 58 18.48 20.36 -10.63
C ARG A 58 19.21 20.90 -9.39
N GLU A 59 19.88 22.04 -9.52
CA GLU A 59 20.59 22.71 -8.42
C GLU A 59 19.63 23.14 -7.31
N LYS A 60 18.52 23.80 -7.67
CA LYS A 60 17.47 24.19 -6.71
C LYS A 60 16.82 22.96 -6.09
N GLU A 61 16.60 21.90 -6.85
CA GLU A 61 16.06 20.65 -6.31
C GLU A 61 16.97 20.02 -5.26
N GLN A 62 18.28 20.02 -5.49
CA GLN A 62 19.25 19.55 -4.48
C GLN A 62 19.25 20.42 -3.22
N GLU A 63 19.20 21.75 -3.37
CA GLU A 63 19.10 22.69 -2.26
C GLU A 63 17.85 22.41 -1.41
N TRP A 64 16.68 22.35 -2.04
CA TRP A 64 15.43 22.08 -1.35
C TRP A 64 15.35 20.66 -0.79
N SER A 65 16.05 19.70 -1.40
CA SER A 65 16.20 18.35 -0.84
C SER A 65 16.99 18.36 0.47
N ARG A 66 18.03 19.19 0.59
CA ARG A 66 18.75 19.40 1.87
C ARG A 66 17.82 20.02 2.91
N CYS A 67 17.07 21.06 2.53
CA CYS A 67 16.07 21.69 3.42
C CYS A 67 15.04 20.67 3.92
N TYR A 68 14.49 19.84 3.04
CA TYR A 68 13.53 18.79 3.39
C TYR A 68 14.13 17.78 4.37
N ARG A 69 15.35 17.28 4.10
CA ARG A 69 16.04 16.34 4.99
C ARG A 69 16.27 16.93 6.37
N LYS A 70 16.74 18.18 6.43
CA LYS A 70 16.94 18.90 7.69
C LYS A 70 15.64 19.06 8.47
N ILE A 71 14.54 19.43 7.80
CA ILE A 71 13.23 19.60 8.44
C ILE A 71 12.72 18.28 9.03
N LEU A 72 12.91 17.15 8.33
CA LEU A 72 12.47 15.83 8.79
C LEU A 72 13.52 15.06 9.60
N HIS A 73 14.62 15.71 9.99
CA HIS A 73 15.72 15.09 10.76
C HIS A 73 16.29 13.82 10.09
N LEU A 74 16.37 13.82 8.76
CA LEU A 74 16.98 12.75 7.96
C LEU A 74 18.49 13.00 7.82
N SER A 75 19.26 11.94 7.59
CA SER A 75 20.72 12.05 7.37
C SER A 75 21.04 12.96 6.18
N GLU A 76 21.79 14.04 6.42
CA GLU A 76 22.11 15.05 5.42
C GLU A 76 23.09 14.52 4.35
N ASP A 77 24.00 13.63 4.77
CA ASP A 77 25.06 13.03 3.96
C ASP A 77 24.58 11.92 3.02
N LYS A 78 23.37 11.41 3.26
CA LYS A 78 22.75 10.36 2.44
C LYS A 78 21.74 10.96 1.45
N PRO A 79 21.59 10.37 0.25
CA PRO A 79 20.53 10.77 -0.65
C PRO A 79 19.16 10.56 0.02
N LEU A 80 18.16 11.34 -0.41
CA LEU A 80 16.81 11.23 0.15
C LEU A 80 16.30 9.78 -0.02
N PRO A 81 15.82 9.12 1.06
CA PRO A 81 15.30 7.76 0.96
C PRO A 81 14.20 7.68 -0.09
N LYS A 82 14.18 6.59 -0.87
CA LYS A 82 13.24 6.49 -1.98
C LYS A 82 11.77 6.55 -1.54
N SER A 83 11.46 6.06 -0.32
CA SER A 83 10.14 6.18 0.32
C SER A 83 9.69 7.62 0.59
N GLN A 84 10.63 8.57 0.64
CA GLN A 84 10.39 9.99 0.91
C GLN A 84 10.29 10.84 -0.36
N LEU A 85 10.67 10.31 -1.54
CA LEU A 85 10.66 11.07 -2.79
C LEU A 85 9.26 11.61 -3.15
N HIS A 86 8.22 10.79 -2.93
CA HIS A 86 6.85 11.20 -3.22
C HIS A 86 6.36 12.33 -2.29
N SER A 87 6.67 12.22 -0.99
CA SER A 87 6.37 13.26 0.00
C SER A 87 7.13 14.54 -0.26
N PHE A 88 8.41 14.43 -0.64
CA PHE A 88 9.24 15.56 -1.07
C PHE A 88 8.69 16.24 -2.31
N ARG A 89 8.26 15.48 -3.33
CA ARG A 89 7.69 16.05 -4.56
C ARG A 89 6.40 16.81 -4.29
N PHE A 90 5.48 16.24 -3.50
CA PHE A 90 4.24 16.93 -3.13
C PHE A 90 4.49 18.17 -2.27
N TRP A 91 5.47 18.09 -1.37
CA TRP A 91 5.90 19.25 -0.59
C TRP A 91 6.41 20.37 -1.50
N LEU A 92 7.27 20.07 -2.47
CA LEU A 92 7.74 21.06 -3.43
C LEU A 92 6.58 21.74 -4.16
N LEU A 93 5.64 20.96 -4.71
CA LEU A 93 4.58 21.49 -5.56
C LEU A 93 3.54 22.33 -4.79
N PHE A 94 3.18 21.93 -3.56
CA PHE A 94 2.00 22.46 -2.86
C PHE A 94 2.29 23.27 -1.60
N ASP A 95 3.50 23.18 -1.03
CA ASP A 95 3.79 23.73 0.30
C ASP A 95 5.06 24.58 0.32
N ALA A 96 6.12 24.11 -0.33
CA ALA A 96 7.42 24.77 -0.30
C ALA A 96 7.36 26.11 -1.06
N PRO A 97 7.77 27.23 -0.45
CA PRO A 97 7.87 28.52 -1.13
C PRO A 97 9.13 28.61 -2.01
N CYS A 98 9.33 27.65 -2.92
CA CYS A 98 10.59 27.42 -3.63
C CYS A 98 10.76 28.22 -4.93
N ILE A 99 9.76 29.02 -5.32
CA ILE A 99 9.83 29.92 -6.48
C ILE A 99 9.59 31.35 -5.99
N GLU A 100 10.67 32.13 -5.84
CA GLU A 100 10.61 33.55 -5.42
C GLU A 100 9.81 33.75 -4.12
N GLY A 101 9.90 32.80 -3.18
CA GLY A 101 9.15 32.84 -1.93
C GLY A 101 7.66 32.47 -2.06
N LYS A 102 7.21 32.06 -3.24
CA LYS A 102 5.85 31.57 -3.51
C LYS A 102 5.84 30.05 -3.73
N ARG A 103 4.68 29.44 -3.50
CA ARG A 103 4.47 28.01 -3.76
C ARG A 103 4.30 27.77 -5.27
N PRO A 104 4.89 26.70 -5.85
CA PRO A 104 4.78 26.44 -7.28
C PRO A 104 3.36 26.38 -7.81
N VAL A 105 2.42 25.78 -7.07
CA VAL A 105 1.00 25.76 -7.46
C VAL A 105 0.40 27.16 -7.64
N GLN A 106 0.84 28.16 -6.87
CA GLN A 106 0.36 29.55 -6.97
C GLN A 106 0.99 30.25 -8.19
N VAL A 107 2.29 30.08 -8.40
CA VAL A 107 2.99 30.65 -9.57
C VAL A 107 2.47 30.04 -10.87
N TRP A 108 2.19 28.75 -10.86
CA TRP A 108 1.58 28.06 -11.98
C TRP A 108 0.18 28.58 -12.28
N ARG A 109 -0.65 28.78 -11.25
CA ARG A 109 -2.00 29.34 -11.38
C ARG A 109 -2.01 30.70 -12.09
N GLU A 110 -1.05 31.57 -11.78
CA GLU A 110 -0.89 32.89 -12.40
C GLU A 110 -0.55 32.81 -13.91
N ARG A 111 -0.01 31.67 -14.38
CA ARG A 111 0.49 31.49 -15.76
C ARG A 111 -0.40 30.64 -16.65
N VAL A 112 -1.26 29.81 -16.08
CA VAL A 112 -2.15 28.92 -16.84
C VAL A 112 -3.34 29.70 -17.38
N ILE A 113 -3.57 29.57 -18.70
CA ILE A 113 -4.83 30.04 -19.30
C ILE A 113 -5.94 29.13 -18.82
N SER A 114 -6.81 29.68 -17.96
CA SER A 114 -7.91 28.92 -17.42
C SER A 114 -9.10 28.85 -18.36
N LYS A 115 -9.75 27.68 -18.38
CA LYS A 115 -11.05 27.48 -18.98
C LYS A 115 -12.12 27.54 -17.88
N PRO A 116 -13.38 27.95 -18.19
CA PRO A 116 -14.45 27.98 -17.20
C PRO A 116 -14.64 26.65 -16.43
N GLU A 117 -14.40 25.53 -17.11
CA GLU A 117 -14.49 24.17 -16.54
C GLU A 117 -13.36 23.81 -15.56
N THR A 118 -12.23 24.54 -15.59
CA THR A 118 -11.05 24.25 -14.77
C THR A 118 -10.79 25.27 -13.68
N GLU A 119 -11.38 26.47 -13.78
CA GLU A 119 -11.13 27.62 -12.90
C GLU A 119 -11.32 27.25 -11.42
N GLN A 120 -12.45 26.63 -11.09
CA GLN A 120 -12.73 26.23 -9.70
C GLN A 120 -11.72 25.21 -9.16
N THR A 121 -11.30 24.24 -9.99
CA THR A 121 -10.33 23.22 -9.57
C THR A 121 -8.93 23.81 -9.40
N LEU A 122 -8.56 24.77 -10.24
CA LEU A 122 -7.31 25.52 -10.15
C LEU A 122 -7.23 26.36 -8.86
N ASP A 123 -8.32 27.01 -8.48
CA ASP A 123 -8.38 27.75 -7.21
C ASP A 123 -8.34 26.80 -6.01
N ARG A 124 -9.03 25.65 -6.09
CA ARG A 124 -8.92 24.59 -5.07
C ARG A 124 -7.49 24.11 -4.89
N PHE A 125 -6.74 23.93 -5.99
CA PHE A 125 -5.32 23.53 -5.95
C PHE A 125 -4.46 24.49 -5.12
N CYS A 126 -4.68 25.80 -5.26
CA CYS A 126 -3.98 26.81 -4.47
C CYS A 126 -4.34 26.74 -2.97
N GLY A 127 -5.51 26.19 -2.64
CA GLY A 127 -5.95 25.98 -1.27
C GLY A 127 -5.38 24.73 -0.60
N ILE A 128 -4.84 23.79 -1.37
CA ILE A 128 -4.22 22.55 -0.86
C ILE A 128 -2.93 22.90 -0.13
N HIS A 129 -2.75 22.34 1.06
CA HIS A 129 -1.55 22.43 1.88
C HIS A 129 -1.55 21.34 2.95
N LEU A 130 -0.38 21.00 3.46
CA LEU A 130 -0.18 20.01 4.52
C LEU A 130 -0.66 20.58 5.85
N CYS A 131 -1.60 19.90 6.50
CA CYS A 131 -2.15 20.30 7.79
C CYS A 131 -2.33 19.07 8.70
N GLY A 132 -2.40 19.31 10.01
CA GLY A 132 -2.68 18.29 11.02
C GLY A 132 -4.17 18.22 11.37
N TYR A 133 -4.66 16.99 11.55
CA TYR A 133 -6.05 16.68 11.88
C TYR A 133 -6.13 15.62 12.99
N GLU A 134 -7.13 15.70 13.85
CA GLU A 134 -7.48 14.67 14.81
C GLU A 134 -8.62 13.80 14.28
N VAL A 135 -8.51 12.48 14.43
CA VAL A 135 -9.58 11.54 14.08
C VAL A 135 -10.62 11.53 15.20
N ILE A 136 -11.79 12.09 14.95
CA ILE A 136 -12.86 12.19 15.96
C ILE A 136 -13.93 11.11 15.80
N GLY A 137 -13.97 10.40 14.67
CA GLY A 137 -14.92 9.29 14.50
C GLY A 137 -14.82 8.58 13.15
N ASN A 138 -15.48 7.43 13.07
CA ASN A 138 -15.57 6.62 11.86
C ASN A 138 -17.03 6.40 11.46
N GLU A 139 -17.35 6.64 10.20
CA GLU A 139 -18.66 6.46 9.60
C GLU A 139 -18.57 5.54 8.37
N GLY A 140 -18.46 4.23 8.62
CA GLY A 140 -18.37 3.21 7.56
C GLY A 140 -17.07 3.33 6.77
N LYS A 141 -17.14 3.84 5.53
CA LYS A 141 -15.98 4.08 4.65
C LYS A 141 -15.38 5.48 4.78
N TYR A 142 -15.91 6.30 5.68
CA TYR A 142 -15.46 7.67 5.92
C TYR A 142 -14.87 7.79 7.31
N VAL A 143 -13.83 8.60 7.42
CA VAL A 143 -13.25 9.05 8.69
C VAL A 143 -13.61 10.53 8.85
N VAL A 144 -14.02 10.91 10.04
CA VAL A 144 -14.30 12.30 10.40
C VAL A 144 -13.04 12.87 11.04
N LEU A 145 -12.42 13.80 10.34
CA LEU A 145 -11.22 14.52 10.76
C LEU A 145 -11.60 15.89 11.30
N GLN A 146 -11.06 16.28 12.44
CA GLN A 146 -11.14 17.64 12.96
C GLN A 146 -9.81 18.35 12.72
N GLY A 147 -9.81 19.51 12.07
CA GLY A 147 -8.60 20.31 11.91
C GLY A 147 -8.07 20.75 13.27
N LEU A 148 -6.77 20.54 13.53
CA LEU A 148 -6.16 20.86 14.82
C LEU A 148 -6.20 22.37 15.15
N THR A 149 -6.43 23.21 14.14
CA THR A 149 -6.40 24.68 14.27
C THR A 149 -7.71 25.35 13.97
N ASP A 150 -8.35 25.05 12.84
CA ASP A 150 -9.63 25.65 12.50
C ASP A 150 -10.82 24.98 13.20
N GLN A 151 -10.58 23.86 13.89
CA GLN A 151 -11.58 23.06 14.58
C GLN A 151 -12.73 22.60 13.67
N LYS A 152 -12.57 22.72 12.35
CA LYS A 152 -13.57 22.32 11.36
C LYS A 152 -13.54 20.82 11.17
N GLN A 153 -14.71 20.26 10.89
CA GLN A 153 -14.86 18.83 10.64
C GLN A 153 -14.87 18.55 9.14
N TYR A 154 -14.10 17.55 8.76
CA TYR A 154 -13.89 17.10 7.39
C TYR A 154 -14.27 15.63 7.31
N LYS A 155 -15.28 15.33 6.49
CA LYS A 155 -15.62 13.95 6.15
C LYS A 155 -14.72 13.50 5.01
N VAL A 156 -13.78 12.61 5.32
CA VAL A 156 -12.73 12.16 4.41
C VAL A 156 -12.89 10.66 4.13
N GLN A 157 -12.81 10.28 2.86
CA GLN A 157 -12.74 8.86 2.51
C GLN A 157 -11.30 8.36 2.66
N MET A 158 -11.06 7.42 3.57
CA MET A 158 -9.75 6.79 3.80
C MET A 158 -9.83 5.28 3.53
N VAL A 159 -8.74 4.71 3.02
CA VAL A 159 -8.65 3.27 2.70
C VAL A 159 -8.37 2.44 3.96
N GLU A 160 -7.61 3.02 4.90
CA GLU A 160 -7.26 2.40 6.18
C GLU A 160 -8.23 2.82 7.28
N SER A 161 -8.56 1.90 8.19
CA SER A 161 -9.31 2.22 9.41
C SER A 161 -8.43 3.05 10.34
N ALA A 162 -8.83 4.29 10.61
CA ALA A 162 -8.16 5.16 11.58
C ALA A 162 -8.88 5.08 12.93
N ASN A 163 -8.15 4.93 14.04
CA ASN A 163 -8.78 4.91 15.36
C ASN A 163 -9.07 6.33 15.83
N HIS A 164 -10.11 6.48 16.66
CA HIS A 164 -10.38 7.72 17.37
C HIS A 164 -9.14 8.17 18.16
N GLY A 165 -8.85 9.47 18.16
CA GLY A 165 -7.68 10.06 18.83
C GLY A 165 -6.39 10.07 18.00
N MET A 166 -6.32 9.30 16.91
CA MET A 166 -5.16 9.36 16.00
C MET A 166 -5.00 10.75 15.40
N VAL A 167 -3.75 11.20 15.25
CA VAL A 167 -3.43 12.46 14.58
C VAL A 167 -2.89 12.17 13.18
N VAL A 168 -3.45 12.83 12.18
CA VAL A 168 -3.11 12.64 10.77
C VAL A 168 -2.62 13.95 10.18
N PHE A 169 -1.42 13.94 9.59
CA PHE A 169 -0.89 15.01 8.77
C PHE A 169 -1.14 14.70 7.30
N ALA A 170 -2.02 15.47 6.67
CA ALA A 170 -2.47 15.22 5.31
C ALA A 170 -2.74 16.51 4.56
N ARG A 171 -2.85 16.40 3.24
CA ARG A 171 -3.44 17.43 2.38
C ARG A 171 -4.84 16.97 2.00
N LEU A 172 -5.83 17.84 2.13
CA LEU A 172 -7.20 17.54 1.74
C LEU A 172 -7.57 18.28 0.47
N SER A 173 -8.26 17.60 -0.45
CA SER A 173 -8.89 18.19 -1.63
C SER A 173 -10.39 17.95 -1.59
N LEU A 174 -11.18 18.94 -2.04
CA LEU A 174 -12.63 18.84 -2.14
C LEU A 174 -13.02 18.30 -3.53
N LEU A 175 -13.65 17.12 -3.54
CA LEU A 175 -14.25 16.50 -4.72
C LEU A 175 -15.78 16.57 -4.58
N VAL A 176 -16.44 17.38 -5.42
CA VAL A 176 -17.88 17.65 -5.43
C VAL A 176 -18.45 18.05 -4.06
N ASN A 177 -18.72 17.08 -3.18
CA ASN A 177 -19.33 17.26 -1.85
C ASN A 177 -18.56 16.54 -0.71
N ARG A 178 -17.39 15.96 -0.97
CA ARG A 178 -16.59 15.26 0.03
C ARG A 178 -15.12 15.63 -0.04
N HIS A 179 -14.40 15.44 1.06
CA HIS A 179 -12.96 15.61 1.10
C HIS A 179 -12.27 14.27 0.83
N GLU A 180 -11.14 14.33 0.12
CA GLU A 180 -10.27 13.19 -0.14
C GLU A 180 -8.83 13.55 0.22
N LEU A 181 -8.05 12.54 0.60
CA LEU A 181 -6.61 12.69 0.80
C LEU A 181 -5.93 13.01 -0.53
N PHE A 182 -5.08 14.03 -0.52
CA PHE A 182 -4.38 14.51 -1.70
C PHE A 182 -2.87 14.30 -1.58
N GLY A 183 -2.40 13.17 -2.10
CA GLY A 183 -0.99 12.78 -1.98
C GLY A 183 -0.69 12.08 -0.65
N PRO A 184 0.59 12.01 -0.26
CA PRO A 184 1.01 11.25 0.92
C PRO A 184 0.56 11.92 2.23
N TYR A 185 0.24 11.07 3.22
CA TYR A 185 -0.09 11.47 4.59
C TYR A 185 0.77 10.70 5.60
N THR A 186 0.77 11.17 6.85
CA THR A 186 1.43 10.50 7.98
C THR A 186 0.47 10.47 9.16
N SER A 187 0.34 9.33 9.82
CA SER A 187 -0.51 9.18 11.00
C SER A 187 0.33 8.88 12.24
N PHE A 188 -0.16 9.32 13.39
CA PHE A 188 0.38 9.07 14.71
C PHE A 188 -0.72 8.46 15.58
N ALA A 189 -0.33 7.54 16.46
CA ALA A 189 -1.24 6.93 17.41
C ALA A 189 -1.69 7.94 18.49
N ASP A 190 -2.79 7.64 19.20
CA ASP A 190 -3.45 8.55 20.15
C ASP A 190 -2.54 8.95 21.33
N GLU A 191 -1.56 8.12 21.69
CA GLU A 191 -0.59 8.41 22.74
C GLU A 191 0.22 9.68 22.46
N MET A 192 0.39 10.04 21.18
CA MET A 192 1.10 11.26 20.77
C MET A 192 0.22 12.52 20.87
N ARG A 193 -1.09 12.38 21.06
CA ARG A 193 -2.06 13.50 21.00
C ARG A 193 -1.75 14.61 22.00
N GLY A 194 -1.49 14.25 23.26
CA GLY A 194 -1.19 15.22 24.32
C GLY A 194 0.05 16.06 24.03
N GLU A 195 1.13 15.41 23.57
CA GLU A 195 2.38 16.06 23.17
C GLU A 195 2.18 16.97 21.95
N ILE A 196 1.40 16.52 20.96
CA ILE A 196 1.07 17.31 19.76
C ILE A 196 0.32 18.57 20.16
N GLN A 197 -0.72 18.46 20.99
CA GLN A 197 -1.49 19.61 21.46
C GLN A 197 -0.63 20.55 22.32
N MET A 198 0.26 20.02 23.17
CA MET A 198 1.18 20.84 23.97
C MET A 198 2.17 21.60 23.09
N HIS A 199 2.73 20.95 22.07
CA HIS A 199 3.64 21.59 21.12
C HIS A 199 2.94 22.71 20.34
N LEU A 200 1.76 22.41 19.79
CA LEU A 200 0.94 23.41 19.09
C LEU A 200 0.56 24.57 20.01
N LYS A 201 0.25 24.34 21.30
CA LYS A 201 0.00 25.44 22.25
C LYS A 201 1.23 26.28 22.55
N ARG A 202 2.41 25.65 22.73
CA ARG A 202 3.68 26.34 23.00
C ARG A 202 4.10 27.24 21.83
N GLU A 203 3.98 26.73 20.61
CA GLU A 203 4.28 27.50 19.39
C GLU A 203 3.23 28.60 19.13
N ALA A 204 1.95 28.39 19.45
CA ALA A 204 0.89 29.43 19.39
C ALA A 204 1.25 30.65 20.26
N SER A 205 1.75 30.35 21.45
CA SER A 205 2.06 31.35 22.46
C SER A 205 3.25 32.22 22.05
N ASN A 206 4.14 31.68 21.22
CA ASN A 206 5.34 32.38 20.74
C ASN A 206 5.10 33.17 19.43
N ASN A 207 4.20 32.73 18.56
CA ASN A 207 4.02 33.28 17.20
C ASN A 207 2.61 33.84 16.89
N GLY A 208 1.68 33.85 17.86
CA GLY A 208 0.29 34.30 17.69
C GLY A 208 -0.66 33.20 17.20
N GLU A 209 -1.94 33.53 16.99
CA GLU A 209 -2.97 32.58 16.54
C GLU A 209 -2.60 31.89 15.21
N TRP A 210 -2.85 30.58 15.15
CA TRP A 210 -2.58 29.73 13.99
C TRP A 210 -3.55 30.03 12.85
N LYS A 211 -3.24 31.04 12.05
CA LYS A 211 -3.98 31.31 10.81
C LYS A 211 -3.58 30.29 9.74
N ARG A 212 -4.47 30.11 8.76
CA ARG A 212 -4.27 29.25 7.58
C ARG A 212 -2.88 29.41 6.95
N ASP A 213 -2.39 30.64 6.89
CA ASP A 213 -1.12 31.00 6.26
C ASP A 213 0.10 30.37 6.98
N PHE A 214 0.00 30.16 8.30
CA PHE A 214 1.06 29.47 9.06
C PHE A 214 1.24 28.03 8.56
N TRP A 215 0.14 27.28 8.43
CA TRP A 215 0.21 25.86 8.04
C TRP A 215 0.66 25.68 6.59
N GLN A 216 0.26 26.61 5.71
CA GLN A 216 0.74 26.63 4.34
C GLN A 216 2.27 26.72 4.24
N GLN A 217 2.93 27.33 5.22
CA GLN A 217 4.39 27.55 5.21
C GLN A 217 5.15 26.59 6.12
N ASN A 218 4.55 26.15 7.22
CA ASN A 218 5.24 25.45 8.30
C ASN A 218 4.72 24.02 8.57
N GLY A 219 3.74 23.52 7.80
CA GLY A 219 3.16 22.20 8.04
C GLY A 219 4.18 21.05 8.07
N LEU A 220 5.20 21.10 7.21
CA LEU A 220 6.28 20.09 7.20
C LEU A 220 7.21 20.22 8.42
N GLN A 221 7.44 21.43 8.93
CA GLN A 221 8.27 21.67 10.10
C GLN A 221 7.62 21.11 11.36
N VAL A 222 6.31 21.31 11.50
CA VAL A 222 5.54 20.71 12.58
C VAL A 222 5.60 19.19 12.50
N LEU A 223 5.40 18.61 11.30
CA LEU A 223 5.50 17.17 11.09
C LEU A 223 6.88 16.63 11.47
N GLY A 224 7.96 17.27 11.00
CA GLY A 224 9.34 16.84 11.27
C GLY A 224 9.68 16.77 12.76
N ARG A 225 9.30 17.80 13.52
CA ARG A 225 9.48 17.82 14.98
C ARG A 225 8.70 16.71 15.69
N LEU A 226 7.48 16.42 15.23
CA LEU A 226 6.67 15.34 15.78
C LEU A 226 7.24 13.96 15.44
N MET A 227 7.79 13.78 14.24
CA MET A 227 8.50 12.56 13.86
C MET A 227 9.73 12.34 14.76
N GLN A 228 10.51 13.39 15.02
CA GLN A 228 11.62 13.32 15.97
C GLN A 228 11.14 12.91 17.37
N ARG A 229 10.08 13.57 17.86
CA ARG A 229 9.53 13.30 19.20
C ARG A 229 8.99 11.87 19.35
N SER A 230 8.31 11.37 18.33
CA SER A 230 7.83 9.99 18.28
C SER A 230 9.00 8.99 18.37
N GLN A 231 10.11 9.26 17.67
CA GLN A 231 11.32 8.43 17.77
C GLN A 231 11.97 8.49 19.16
N GLU A 232 11.96 9.65 19.83
CA GLU A 232 12.46 9.79 21.21
C GLU A 232 11.64 8.94 22.19
N ILE A 233 10.30 8.98 22.09
CA ILE A 233 9.39 8.21 22.93
C ILE A 233 9.61 6.71 22.72
N GLN A 234 9.67 6.25 21.46
CA GLN A 234 9.95 4.84 21.15
C GLN A 234 11.30 4.37 21.70
N ARG A 235 12.32 5.23 21.67
CA ARG A 235 13.64 4.93 22.27
C ARG A 235 13.56 4.84 23.79
N MET A 236 12.81 5.74 24.43
CA MET A 236 12.58 5.71 25.89
C MET A 236 11.79 4.47 26.30
N ASP A 237 10.73 4.10 25.59
CA ASP A 237 9.95 2.88 25.84
C ASP A 237 10.79 1.63 25.66
N LYS A 238 11.60 1.59 24.59
CA LYS A 238 12.55 0.49 24.37
C LYS A 238 13.58 0.42 25.50
N TRP A 239 14.11 1.55 25.96
CA TRP A 239 15.06 1.61 27.08
C TRP A 239 14.42 1.18 28.41
N MET A 240 13.18 1.60 28.68
CA MET A 240 12.44 1.18 29.88
C MET A 240 12.04 -0.30 29.83
N ALA A 241 11.69 -0.83 28.65
CA ALA A 241 11.43 -2.24 28.45
C ALA A 241 12.70 -3.09 28.64
N THR A 242 13.85 -2.65 28.12
CA THR A 242 15.13 -3.33 28.35
C THR A 242 15.60 -3.22 29.79
N SER A 243 15.31 -2.12 30.48
CA SER A 243 15.66 -1.94 31.90
C SER A 243 14.80 -2.81 32.82
N LYS A 244 13.51 -3.02 32.49
CA LYS A 244 12.63 -3.96 33.21
C LYS A 244 13.06 -5.43 33.06
N VAL A 245 13.68 -5.80 31.93
CA VAL A 245 14.20 -7.16 31.72
C VAL A 245 15.50 -7.41 32.48
N MET A 246 16.28 -6.35 32.78
CA MET A 246 17.52 -6.47 33.56
C MET A 246 17.32 -6.46 35.09
N ASP A 247 16.14 -6.09 35.60
CA ASP A 247 15.85 -6.03 37.04
C ASP A 247 15.32 -7.35 37.64
N ASP A 248 14.82 -8.27 36.79
CA ASP A 248 14.24 -9.56 37.22
C ASP A 248 15.23 -10.75 37.16
N SER A 249 16.52 -10.52 36.95
CA SER A 249 17.52 -11.60 36.94
C SER A 249 18.82 -11.21 37.66
N LEU A 250 18.81 -11.37 38.98
CA LEU A 250 20.02 -11.62 39.78
C LEU A 250 19.80 -12.86 40.65
N PRO A 251 20.79 -13.76 40.69
CA PRO A 251 21.56 -13.82 41.92
C PRO A 251 23.09 -13.83 41.71
N ALA A 252 23.73 -12.99 42.53
CA ALA A 252 24.98 -13.15 43.28
C ALA A 252 26.26 -13.76 42.65
N ALA A 253 27.34 -12.97 42.80
CA ALA A 253 28.77 -13.31 42.83
C ALA A 253 29.39 -13.74 41.48
N SER A 254 30.59 -13.34 41.09
CA SER A 254 31.78 -12.89 41.82
C SER A 254 32.67 -12.01 40.95
N LEU A 255 33.52 -11.23 41.63
CA LEU A 255 34.66 -10.46 41.14
C LEU A 255 35.51 -11.22 40.11
N GLU A 256 35.98 -10.52 39.06
CA GLU A 256 37.41 -10.27 38.85
C GLU A 256 37.64 -9.27 37.70
N ALA A 257 38.67 -8.45 37.89
CA ALA A 257 39.10 -7.37 37.02
C ALA A 257 40.20 -7.84 36.08
N SER A 258 40.23 -7.33 34.85
CA SER A 258 41.50 -6.98 34.19
C SER A 258 41.29 -6.01 33.02
N ALA A 259 42.16 -5.01 33.00
CA ALA A 259 42.18 -3.85 32.12
C ALA A 259 43.07 -4.05 30.87
N ALA A 260 43.13 -2.96 30.07
CA ALA A 260 44.18 -2.55 29.12
C ALA A 260 44.08 -3.12 27.68
N GLU A 261 43.78 -2.28 26.67
CA GLU A 261 44.73 -1.50 25.81
C GLU A 261 45.48 -2.41 24.81
N SER A 262 45.65 -2.17 23.51
CA SER A 262 45.98 -0.98 22.72
C SER A 262 46.01 -1.38 21.21
N VAL A 263 45.53 -0.55 20.27
CA VAL A 263 46.28 0.34 19.33
C VAL A 263 46.73 -0.30 18.01
N ALA A 264 46.20 0.27 16.90
CA ALA A 264 46.78 0.63 15.60
C ALA A 264 47.63 -0.42 14.81
N GLU A 265 47.91 -0.36 13.52
CA GLU A 265 47.78 0.57 12.41
C GLU A 265 48.28 -0.23 11.20
N THR A 266 47.68 -0.13 10.01
CA THR A 266 48.44 -0.03 8.75
C THR A 266 47.51 0.22 7.57
N ALA A 267 47.62 1.42 7.00
CA ALA A 267 47.25 1.73 5.65
C ALA A 267 48.53 1.84 4.82
N THR A 268 48.60 1.24 3.62
CA THR A 268 48.94 1.95 2.37
C THR A 268 48.87 1.03 1.13
N THR A 269 47.96 1.41 0.24
CA THR A 269 48.06 1.52 -1.24
C THR A 269 48.74 0.43 -2.08
N LEU A 270 48.01 -0.03 -3.11
CA LEU A 270 48.23 0.38 -4.51
C LEU A 270 47.01 0.07 -5.40
N LYS A 271 46.77 0.97 -6.35
CA LYS A 271 45.68 1.02 -7.31
C LYS A 271 45.82 -0.05 -8.39
N GLU A 272 44.71 -0.69 -8.76
CA GLU A 272 44.49 -1.17 -10.13
C GLU A 272 43.05 -0.87 -10.55
N GLU A 273 42.94 -0.10 -11.63
CA GLU A 273 41.70 0.21 -12.34
C GLU A 273 41.13 -1.08 -12.95
N THR A 274 39.92 -1.45 -12.55
CA THR A 274 39.12 -2.41 -13.33
C THR A 274 37.68 -1.93 -13.44
N LYS A 275 37.24 -1.86 -14.71
CA LYS A 275 35.88 -1.62 -15.19
C LYS A 275 34.81 -2.04 -14.18
N ALA A 276 33.95 -1.09 -13.80
CA ALA A 276 32.71 -1.34 -13.08
C ALA A 276 31.86 -2.37 -13.84
N LYS A 277 31.96 -3.63 -13.41
CA LYS A 277 30.97 -4.66 -13.72
C LYS A 277 29.80 -4.36 -12.78
N ALA A 278 28.66 -3.98 -13.35
CA ALA A 278 27.42 -3.84 -12.61
C ALA A 278 27.19 -5.10 -11.78
N GLU A 279 27.07 -4.95 -10.46
CA GLU A 279 26.62 -6.01 -9.59
C GLU A 279 25.24 -6.48 -10.05
N PRO A 280 24.98 -7.79 -10.14
CA PRO A 280 23.70 -8.29 -10.62
C PRO A 280 22.59 -7.89 -9.65
N LEU A 281 21.51 -7.34 -10.21
CA LEU A 281 20.23 -7.05 -9.56
C LEU A 281 19.87 -8.12 -8.52
N GLN A 282 19.62 -7.72 -7.28
CA GLN A 282 19.13 -8.64 -6.24
C GLN A 282 17.79 -9.23 -6.68
N VAL A 283 17.80 -10.47 -7.17
CA VAL A 283 16.60 -11.20 -7.54
C VAL A 283 15.88 -11.60 -6.26
N VAL A 284 14.77 -10.93 -5.96
CA VAL A 284 13.85 -11.37 -4.89
C VAL A 284 13.40 -12.79 -5.21
N LYS A 285 13.72 -13.75 -4.34
CA LYS A 285 13.24 -15.13 -4.47
C LYS A 285 11.83 -15.21 -3.88
N LEU A 286 10.86 -15.64 -4.68
CA LEU A 286 9.55 -16.04 -4.16
C LEU A 286 9.75 -17.20 -3.17
N PRO A 287 8.92 -17.32 -2.13
CA PRO A 287 8.99 -18.49 -1.28
C PRO A 287 8.79 -19.74 -2.09
N VAL A 288 9.61 -20.70 -1.73
CA VAL A 288 9.56 -22.05 -2.20
C VAL A 288 9.03 -22.84 -1.02
N THR A 289 7.96 -23.60 -1.21
CA THR A 289 7.54 -24.55 -0.18
C THR A 289 8.70 -25.49 0.13
N PRO A 290 9.00 -25.80 1.40
CA PRO A 290 9.98 -26.81 1.74
C PRO A 290 9.58 -28.12 1.04
N SER A 291 10.49 -28.64 0.23
CA SER A 291 10.28 -29.91 -0.49
C SER A 291 10.51 -31.06 0.49
N PRO A 292 9.49 -31.88 0.84
CA PRO A 292 9.73 -33.09 1.60
C PRO A 292 10.51 -34.08 0.72
N SER A 293 11.55 -34.67 1.29
CA SER A 293 12.59 -35.43 0.60
C SER A 293 12.13 -36.77 -0.02
N ILE A 294 10.85 -37.16 0.08
CA ILE A 294 10.35 -38.46 -0.38
C ILE A 294 8.91 -38.30 -0.93
N TYR A 295 8.77 -38.42 -2.26
CA TYR A 295 7.46 -38.34 -2.95
C TYR A 295 6.87 -39.74 -3.18
N GLU A 296 5.74 -40.03 -2.54
CA GLU A 296 4.73 -40.91 -3.16
C GLU A 296 3.67 -40.05 -3.85
N PRO A 297 3.45 -40.22 -5.17
CA PRO A 297 2.49 -39.42 -5.92
C PRO A 297 1.05 -39.68 -5.43
N GLY A 298 0.25 -38.61 -5.40
CA GLY A 298 -1.16 -38.66 -4.99
C GLY A 298 -1.42 -38.00 -3.64
N ILE A 299 -2.54 -38.35 -3.02
CA ILE A 299 -3.01 -37.83 -1.73
C ILE A 299 -3.47 -39.00 -0.86
N SER A 300 -3.32 -38.87 0.46
CA SER A 300 -3.77 -39.89 1.41
C SER A 300 -5.27 -40.14 1.29
N GLU A 301 -5.71 -41.40 1.43
CA GLU A 301 -7.12 -41.78 1.43
C GLU A 301 -7.93 -41.04 2.49
N MET A 302 -7.30 -40.75 3.65
CA MET A 302 -7.94 -39.97 4.72
C MET A 302 -8.33 -38.58 4.24
N VAL A 303 -7.39 -37.87 3.61
CA VAL A 303 -7.61 -36.50 3.10
C VAL A 303 -8.60 -36.53 1.94
N GLU A 304 -8.49 -37.52 1.06
CA GLU A 304 -9.40 -37.67 -0.07
C GLU A 304 -10.85 -37.92 0.40
N ASN A 305 -11.04 -38.77 1.41
CA ASN A 305 -12.34 -39.02 2.04
C ASN A 305 -12.90 -37.75 2.71
N GLN A 306 -12.08 -36.97 3.40
CA GLN A 306 -12.52 -35.70 4.01
C GLN A 306 -12.97 -34.68 2.95
N LEU A 307 -12.23 -34.56 1.84
CA LEU A 307 -12.63 -33.70 0.71
C LEU A 307 -13.93 -34.18 0.06
N HIS A 308 -14.12 -35.50 -0.03
CA HIS A 308 -15.36 -36.09 -0.55
C HIS A 308 -16.55 -35.82 0.38
N GLN A 309 -16.39 -36.02 1.69
CA GLN A 309 -17.42 -35.72 2.69
C GLN A 309 -17.83 -34.23 2.67
N PHE A 310 -16.87 -33.32 2.50
CA PHE A 310 -17.17 -31.90 2.30
C PHE A 310 -18.00 -31.68 1.02
N ALA A 311 -17.63 -32.31 -0.09
CA ALA A 311 -18.39 -32.20 -1.34
C ALA A 311 -19.83 -32.73 -1.19
N GLU A 312 -19.99 -33.91 -0.59
CA GLU A 312 -21.31 -34.52 -0.39
C GLU A 312 -22.19 -33.73 0.57
N ARG A 313 -21.65 -33.36 1.73
CA ARG A 313 -22.44 -32.70 2.78
C ARG A 313 -22.69 -31.24 2.50
N PHE A 314 -21.74 -30.53 1.88
CA PHE A 314 -21.82 -29.09 1.70
C PHE A 314 -22.11 -28.69 0.25
N VAL A 315 -21.38 -29.25 -0.72
CA VAL A 315 -21.45 -28.80 -2.12
C VAL A 315 -22.76 -29.25 -2.77
N ASN A 316 -23.21 -30.48 -2.54
CA ASN A 316 -24.43 -31.03 -3.16
C ASN A 316 -25.72 -30.29 -2.79
N GLN A 317 -25.71 -29.50 -1.70
CA GLN A 317 -26.85 -28.67 -1.29
C GLN A 317 -27.07 -27.46 -2.22
N HIS A 318 -26.10 -27.14 -3.08
CA HIS A 318 -26.15 -25.99 -3.97
C HIS A 318 -26.67 -26.35 -5.37
N GLN A 319 -27.03 -25.33 -6.17
CA GLN A 319 -27.43 -25.50 -7.57
C GLN A 319 -26.26 -26.02 -8.42
N PHE A 320 -26.56 -26.78 -9.48
CA PHE A 320 -25.56 -27.46 -10.34
C PHE A 320 -24.39 -26.56 -10.79
N ARG A 321 -24.66 -25.34 -11.29
CA ARG A 321 -23.59 -24.40 -11.70
C ARG A 321 -22.68 -23.99 -10.53
N THR A 322 -23.25 -23.82 -9.35
CA THR A 322 -22.48 -23.53 -8.13
C THR A 322 -21.65 -24.74 -7.76
N GLN A 323 -22.21 -25.96 -7.80
CA GLN A 323 -21.47 -27.20 -7.52
C GLN A 323 -20.21 -27.31 -8.40
N GLN A 324 -20.32 -27.05 -9.70
CA GLN A 324 -19.17 -27.10 -10.61
C GLN A 324 -18.01 -26.18 -10.17
N LEU A 325 -18.31 -24.98 -9.67
CA LEU A 325 -17.30 -24.04 -9.20
C LEU A 325 -16.61 -24.51 -7.91
N TYR A 326 -17.35 -25.15 -7.00
CA TYR A 326 -16.77 -25.76 -5.81
C TYR A 326 -15.88 -26.94 -6.17
N HIS A 327 -16.35 -27.86 -7.02
CA HIS A 327 -15.58 -29.02 -7.46
C HIS A 327 -14.28 -28.60 -8.17
N GLU A 328 -14.34 -27.58 -9.02
CA GLU A 328 -13.15 -27.02 -9.65
C GLU A 328 -12.18 -26.47 -8.60
N SER A 329 -12.68 -25.78 -7.58
CA SER A 329 -11.83 -25.26 -6.48
C SER A 329 -11.15 -26.38 -5.69
N LEU A 330 -11.89 -27.44 -5.36
CA LEU A 330 -11.36 -28.62 -4.65
C LEU A 330 -10.32 -29.36 -5.49
N LYS A 331 -10.55 -29.48 -6.79
CA LYS A 331 -9.59 -30.07 -7.73
C LYS A 331 -8.25 -29.32 -7.70
N ARG A 332 -8.27 -27.99 -7.69
CA ARG A 332 -7.03 -27.17 -7.62
C ARG A 332 -6.31 -27.32 -6.29
N PHE A 333 -7.05 -27.46 -5.21
CA PHE A 333 -6.45 -27.77 -3.91
C PHE A 333 -5.77 -29.14 -3.93
N ARG A 334 -6.43 -30.18 -4.46
CA ARG A 334 -5.84 -31.51 -4.64
C ARG A 334 -4.57 -31.49 -5.48
N GLU A 335 -4.58 -30.77 -6.60
CA GLU A 335 -3.39 -30.63 -7.46
C GLU A 335 -2.22 -30.00 -6.72
N TYR A 336 -2.47 -28.97 -5.90
CA TYR A 336 -1.44 -28.33 -5.11
C TYR A 336 -0.85 -29.28 -4.06
N ILE A 337 -1.69 -29.91 -3.24
CA ILE A 337 -1.19 -30.80 -2.18
C ILE A 337 -0.48 -32.04 -2.75
N SER A 338 -1.00 -32.61 -3.83
CA SER A 338 -0.41 -33.76 -4.53
C SER A 338 0.97 -33.43 -5.09
N SER A 339 1.15 -32.22 -5.66
CA SER A 339 2.42 -31.81 -6.26
C SER A 339 3.49 -31.36 -5.26
N HIS A 340 3.11 -30.88 -4.07
CA HIS A 340 4.08 -30.33 -3.10
C HIS A 340 4.33 -31.24 -1.90
N PHE A 341 3.37 -32.09 -1.53
CA PHE A 341 3.44 -32.93 -0.34
C PHE A 341 3.18 -34.42 -0.64
N GLY A 342 2.45 -34.72 -1.72
CA GLY A 342 2.08 -36.08 -2.07
C GLY A 342 1.23 -36.75 -0.98
N LYS A 343 1.38 -38.07 -0.82
CA LYS A 343 0.66 -38.82 0.23
C LYS A 343 1.09 -38.48 1.66
N SER A 344 2.23 -37.82 1.85
CA SER A 344 2.71 -37.41 3.17
C SER A 344 1.95 -36.22 3.76
N PHE A 345 1.08 -35.58 2.96
CA PHE A 345 0.32 -34.41 3.37
C PHE A 345 -0.51 -34.63 4.64
N THR A 346 -0.28 -33.78 5.63
CA THR A 346 -1.16 -33.59 6.79
C THR A 346 -1.64 -32.14 6.85
N TRP A 347 -2.82 -31.89 7.42
CA TRP A 347 -3.38 -30.54 7.50
C TRP A 347 -2.51 -29.55 8.27
N SER A 348 -1.67 -30.03 9.21
CA SER A 348 -0.70 -29.23 9.95
C SER A 348 0.42 -28.67 9.07
N MET A 349 0.64 -29.21 7.87
CA MET A 349 1.64 -28.70 6.92
C MET A 349 1.18 -27.41 6.21
N LEU A 350 -0.10 -27.05 6.32
CA LEU A 350 -0.62 -25.80 5.75
C LEU A 350 -0.38 -24.62 6.71
N THR A 351 0.87 -24.26 6.91
CA THR A 351 1.24 -23.03 7.62
C THR A 351 0.79 -21.79 6.85
N GLU A 352 0.83 -20.61 7.49
CA GLU A 352 0.51 -19.35 6.82
C GLU A 352 1.36 -19.15 5.56
N GLU A 353 2.65 -19.48 5.62
CA GLU A 353 3.58 -19.39 4.48
C GLU A 353 3.16 -20.29 3.31
N VAL A 354 2.80 -21.55 3.61
CA VAL A 354 2.34 -22.50 2.60
C VAL A 354 1.04 -22.03 1.97
N LEU A 355 0.14 -21.42 2.75
CA LEU A 355 -1.11 -20.85 2.27
C LEU A 355 -0.87 -19.59 1.42
N TYR A 356 0.08 -18.73 1.79
CA TYR A 356 0.51 -17.60 0.98
C TYR A 356 1.12 -18.04 -0.35
N HIS A 357 1.97 -19.07 -0.35
CA HIS A 357 2.50 -19.64 -1.58
C HIS A 357 1.37 -20.25 -2.44
N TYR A 358 0.49 -21.03 -1.83
CA TYR A 358 -0.62 -21.68 -2.53
C TYR A 358 -1.53 -20.66 -3.23
N LEU A 359 -2.04 -19.70 -2.47
CA LEU A 359 -3.08 -18.76 -2.93
C LEU A 359 -2.47 -17.57 -3.69
N GLY A 360 -1.36 -17.04 -3.18
CA GLY A 360 -0.73 -15.83 -3.67
C GLY A 360 0.19 -16.05 -4.88
N LEU A 361 0.71 -17.27 -5.09
CA LEU A 361 1.65 -17.57 -6.18
C LEU A 361 1.18 -18.73 -7.07
N TRP A 362 1.06 -19.94 -6.52
CA TRP A 362 0.80 -21.14 -7.31
C TRP A 362 -0.55 -21.06 -8.04
N TYR A 363 -1.60 -20.65 -7.33
CA TYR A 363 -2.93 -20.46 -7.91
C TYR A 363 -2.94 -19.37 -8.99
N MET A 364 -2.19 -18.29 -8.78
CA MET A 364 -2.09 -17.16 -9.70
C MET A 364 -1.36 -17.52 -11.01
N ASP A 365 -0.37 -18.41 -10.93
CA ASP A 365 0.46 -18.82 -12.07
C ASP A 365 -0.23 -19.81 -13.00
N ARG A 366 -0.92 -20.81 -12.44
CA ARG A 366 -1.46 -21.91 -13.23
C ARG A 366 -2.82 -21.61 -13.85
N MET A 367 -3.48 -20.54 -13.41
CA MET A 367 -4.88 -20.33 -13.74
C MET A 367 -5.07 -19.17 -14.72
N LYS A 368 -5.73 -19.47 -15.85
CA LYS A 368 -6.47 -18.46 -16.63
C LYS A 368 -7.77 -18.12 -15.89
N THR A 369 -7.62 -17.48 -14.72
CA THR A 369 -8.73 -17.13 -13.84
C THR A 369 -9.13 -15.66 -14.02
N ASN A 370 -10.30 -15.30 -13.49
CA ASN A 370 -10.78 -13.92 -13.45
C ASN A 370 -11.14 -13.56 -11.99
N PRO A 371 -11.31 -12.27 -11.67
CA PRO A 371 -11.59 -11.81 -10.31
C PRO A 371 -12.76 -12.53 -9.63
N VAL A 372 -13.81 -12.87 -10.39
CA VAL A 372 -15.00 -13.55 -9.89
C VAL A 372 -14.68 -14.99 -9.49
N LYS A 373 -13.99 -15.74 -10.35
CA LYS A 373 -13.58 -17.12 -10.08
C LYS A 373 -12.61 -17.19 -8.89
N ALA A 374 -11.70 -16.23 -8.77
CA ALA A 374 -10.79 -16.13 -7.63
C ALA A 374 -11.53 -15.92 -6.30
N ARG A 375 -12.54 -15.03 -6.26
CA ARG A 375 -13.39 -14.84 -5.06
C ARG A 375 -14.15 -16.10 -4.69
N ILE A 376 -14.70 -16.81 -5.68
CA ILE A 376 -15.42 -18.07 -5.43
C ILE A 376 -14.47 -19.10 -4.85
N PHE A 377 -13.28 -19.26 -5.43
CA PHE A 377 -12.25 -20.16 -4.96
C PHE A 377 -11.82 -19.86 -3.51
N MET A 378 -11.50 -18.61 -3.19
CA MET A 378 -11.16 -18.17 -1.83
C MET A 378 -12.27 -18.47 -0.82
N ASN A 379 -13.53 -18.26 -1.20
CA ASN A 379 -14.68 -18.56 -0.36
C ASN A 379 -14.92 -20.07 -0.19
N THR A 380 -14.65 -20.87 -1.22
CA THR A 380 -14.69 -22.33 -1.14
C THR A 380 -13.65 -22.83 -0.15
N MET A 381 -12.40 -22.37 -0.25
CA MET A 381 -11.33 -22.71 0.69
C MET A 381 -11.69 -22.30 2.12
N LYS A 382 -12.22 -21.09 2.32
CA LYS A 382 -12.70 -20.63 3.63
C LYS A 382 -13.75 -21.55 4.23
N LYS A 383 -14.75 -21.94 3.44
CA LYS A 383 -15.84 -22.81 3.89
C LYS A 383 -15.35 -24.22 4.19
N MET A 384 -14.46 -24.76 3.36
CA MET A 384 -13.86 -26.08 3.54
C MET A 384 -13.02 -26.13 4.82
N PHE A 385 -12.11 -25.18 5.02
CA PHE A 385 -11.28 -25.13 6.23
C PHE A 385 -12.10 -24.93 7.50
N LYS A 386 -13.14 -24.08 7.45
CA LYS A 386 -14.06 -23.94 8.58
C LYS A 386 -14.82 -25.23 8.88
N TRP A 387 -15.26 -25.94 7.83
CA TRP A 387 -15.96 -27.21 7.98
C TRP A 387 -15.04 -28.28 8.60
N LEU A 388 -13.79 -28.39 8.14
CA LEU A 388 -12.80 -29.30 8.71
C LEU A 388 -12.56 -29.04 10.20
N GLN A 389 -12.51 -27.77 10.62
CA GLN A 389 -12.40 -27.40 12.04
C GLN A 389 -13.64 -27.80 12.84
N ASN A 390 -14.83 -27.49 12.32
CA ASN A 390 -16.10 -27.78 13.00
C ASN A 390 -16.35 -29.28 13.20
N GLU A 391 -15.93 -30.12 12.25
CA GLU A 391 -16.03 -31.58 12.35
C GLU A 391 -14.88 -32.20 13.16
N GLY A 392 -13.93 -31.38 13.65
CA GLY A 392 -12.78 -31.85 14.44
C GLY A 392 -11.70 -32.56 13.62
N PHE A 393 -11.67 -32.39 12.30
CA PHE A 393 -10.67 -33.02 11.43
C PHE A 393 -9.33 -32.29 11.42
N ALA A 394 -9.33 -30.96 11.50
CA ALA A 394 -8.11 -30.15 11.48
C ALA A 394 -8.34 -28.71 11.96
N ASP A 395 -7.36 -28.15 12.67
CA ASP A 395 -7.38 -26.76 13.15
C ASP A 395 -6.72 -25.78 12.17
N ILE A 396 -6.98 -26.00 10.88
CA ILE A 396 -6.37 -25.21 9.80
C ILE A 396 -7.07 -23.84 9.62
N TYR A 397 -8.30 -23.71 10.10
CA TYR A 397 -9.08 -22.49 9.86
C TYR A 397 -8.45 -21.27 10.55
N GLU A 398 -7.86 -21.44 11.74
CA GLU A 398 -7.21 -20.34 12.47
C GLU A 398 -6.03 -19.76 11.69
N HIS A 399 -5.15 -20.61 11.15
CA HIS A 399 -4.03 -20.23 10.29
C HIS A 399 -4.49 -19.64 8.95
N TYR A 400 -5.65 -20.07 8.44
CA TYR A 400 -6.17 -19.56 7.17
C TYR A 400 -6.80 -18.17 7.27
N VAL A 401 -7.38 -17.79 8.42
CA VAL A 401 -8.11 -16.52 8.55
C VAL A 401 -7.23 -15.27 8.29
N PRO A 402 -6.01 -15.15 8.85
CA PRO A 402 -5.10 -14.05 8.55
C PRO A 402 -4.77 -13.95 7.05
N VAL A 403 -4.40 -15.09 6.44
CA VAL A 403 -4.07 -15.18 5.01
C VAL A 403 -5.27 -14.81 4.14
N TYR A 404 -6.47 -15.29 4.48
CA TYR A 404 -7.70 -14.93 3.78
C TYR A 404 -7.98 -13.44 3.85
N LYS A 405 -7.85 -12.81 5.05
CA LYS A 405 -8.07 -11.37 5.21
C LYS A 405 -7.10 -10.56 4.35
N ALA A 406 -5.83 -10.97 4.30
CA ALA A 406 -4.81 -10.31 3.48
C ALA A 406 -5.07 -10.47 1.98
N LEU A 407 -5.37 -11.69 1.52
CA LEU A 407 -5.41 -12.02 0.09
C LEU A 407 -6.77 -11.86 -0.57
N PHE A 408 -7.89 -11.89 0.17
CA PHE A 408 -9.24 -11.92 -0.41
C PHE A 408 -9.54 -10.72 -1.32
N GLN A 409 -9.06 -9.54 -0.95
CA GLN A 409 -9.19 -8.34 -1.78
C GLN A 409 -8.03 -8.19 -2.78
N GLN A 410 -6.82 -8.61 -2.38
CA GLN A 410 -5.60 -8.40 -3.16
C GLN A 410 -5.48 -9.32 -4.38
N ILE A 411 -5.91 -10.59 -4.29
CA ILE A 411 -5.83 -11.53 -5.43
C ILE A 411 -6.68 -11.06 -6.62
N PRO A 412 -7.97 -10.72 -6.46
CA PRO A 412 -8.78 -10.18 -7.55
C PRO A 412 -8.14 -8.95 -8.20
N VAL A 413 -7.59 -8.04 -7.37
CA VAL A 413 -6.92 -6.83 -7.84
C VAL A 413 -5.66 -7.16 -8.62
N ALA A 414 -4.80 -8.05 -8.12
CA ALA A 414 -3.57 -8.47 -8.80
C ALA A 414 -3.87 -9.11 -10.17
N LEU A 415 -4.96 -9.87 -10.30
CA LEU A 415 -5.40 -10.44 -11.58
C LEU A 415 -5.82 -9.34 -12.57
N GLU A 416 -6.56 -8.35 -12.12
CA GLU A 416 -6.97 -7.24 -12.99
C GLU A 416 -5.75 -6.40 -13.42
N VAL A 417 -4.82 -6.13 -12.50
CA VAL A 417 -3.54 -5.45 -12.78
C VAL A 417 -2.74 -6.25 -13.81
N LYS A 418 -2.62 -7.58 -13.65
CA LYS A 418 -1.94 -8.46 -14.60
C LYS A 418 -2.51 -8.31 -16.01
N SER A 419 -3.82 -8.52 -16.17
CA SER A 419 -4.47 -8.43 -17.48
C SER A 419 -4.29 -7.07 -18.11
N TRP A 420 -4.42 -6.01 -17.31
CA TRP A 420 -4.27 -4.65 -17.80
C TRP A 420 -2.83 -4.35 -18.23
N MET A 421 -1.83 -4.73 -17.43
CA MET A 421 -0.42 -4.50 -17.77
C MET A 421 0.03 -5.32 -18.98
N GLN A 422 -0.49 -6.54 -19.15
CA GLN A 422 -0.23 -7.35 -20.35
C GLN A 422 -0.78 -6.68 -21.62
N GLU A 423 -1.87 -5.92 -21.52
CA GLU A 423 -2.49 -5.22 -22.64
C GLU A 423 -1.88 -3.82 -22.88
N HIS A 424 -1.43 -3.13 -21.83
CA HIS A 424 -1.09 -1.69 -21.89
C HIS A 424 0.34 -1.33 -21.46
N GLY A 425 1.10 -2.29 -20.92
CA GLY A 425 2.38 -2.05 -20.25
C GLY A 425 3.58 -2.78 -20.85
N VAL A 426 3.37 -3.55 -21.93
CA VAL A 426 4.43 -4.29 -22.62
C VAL A 426 4.85 -3.56 -23.90
N LEU A 427 6.14 -3.24 -24.02
CA LEU A 427 6.74 -2.66 -25.23
C LEU A 427 7.67 -3.68 -25.89
N SER A 428 7.58 -3.83 -27.21
CA SER A 428 8.39 -4.78 -27.98
C SER A 428 9.69 -4.12 -28.46
N GLN A 429 10.82 -4.40 -27.80
CA GLN A 429 12.16 -3.99 -28.26
C GLN A 429 13.24 -5.05 -27.94
N GLN A 430 14.30 -5.08 -28.76
CA GLN A 430 15.38 -6.10 -28.77
C GLN A 430 16.64 -5.70 -27.97
N ASP A 431 16.51 -4.87 -26.95
CA ASP A 431 17.65 -4.53 -26.09
C ASP A 431 17.92 -5.60 -25.03
N SER A 432 19.05 -5.48 -24.32
CA SER A 432 19.45 -6.39 -23.25
C SER A 432 18.39 -6.43 -22.14
N GLN A 433 17.63 -7.53 -22.07
CA GLN A 433 16.53 -7.68 -21.11
C GLN A 433 17.02 -8.36 -19.82
N VAL A 434 16.50 -7.92 -18.68
CA VAL A 434 16.70 -8.62 -17.40
C VAL A 434 15.38 -9.23 -16.97
N SER A 435 15.38 -10.56 -16.80
CA SER A 435 14.23 -11.29 -16.26
C SER A 435 14.36 -11.42 -14.75
N GLY A 436 13.27 -11.19 -14.03
CA GLY A 436 13.30 -11.18 -12.59
C GLY A 436 11.93 -10.95 -11.96
N ILE A 437 11.98 -10.70 -10.66
CA ILE A 437 10.80 -10.39 -9.84
C ILE A 437 11.03 -9.05 -9.20
N TYR A 438 10.07 -8.17 -9.43
CA TYR A 438 10.20 -6.76 -9.13
C TYR A 438 9.03 -6.30 -8.29
N LYS A 439 9.28 -5.33 -7.41
CA LYS A 439 8.20 -4.71 -6.64
C LYS A 439 7.62 -3.55 -7.44
N LEU A 440 6.32 -3.59 -7.72
CA LEU A 440 5.61 -2.54 -8.42
C LEU A 440 4.75 -1.76 -7.43
N ALA A 441 4.89 -0.44 -7.41
CA ALA A 441 3.98 0.45 -6.69
C ALA A 441 3.13 1.23 -7.69
N LEU A 442 1.80 1.22 -7.47
CA LEU A 442 0.85 1.95 -8.30
C LEU A 442 0.34 3.19 -7.56
N SER A 443 0.59 4.37 -8.13
CA SER A 443 0.20 5.66 -7.56
C SER A 443 -0.80 6.39 -8.47
N ALA A 444 -1.32 7.52 -7.99
CA ALA A 444 -2.17 8.39 -8.81
C ALA A 444 -1.42 9.06 -9.98
N THR A 445 -0.07 9.10 -9.93
CA THR A 445 0.78 9.80 -10.89
C THR A 445 1.53 8.87 -11.85
N GLY A 446 1.53 7.56 -11.60
CA GLY A 446 2.28 6.59 -12.41
C GLY A 446 2.58 5.29 -11.67
N ALA A 447 3.28 4.39 -12.35
CA ALA A 447 3.76 3.15 -11.78
C ALA A 447 5.29 3.17 -11.65
N THR A 448 5.78 2.72 -10.50
CA THR A 448 7.22 2.65 -10.24
C THR A 448 7.62 1.22 -9.94
N LEU A 449 8.78 0.84 -10.46
CA LEU A 449 9.37 -0.47 -10.29
C LEU A 449 10.60 -0.39 -9.41
N ASP A 450 10.69 -1.24 -8.39
CA ASP A 450 11.89 -1.39 -7.57
C ASP A 450 12.87 -2.33 -8.28
N LEU A 451 14.01 -1.78 -8.65
CA LEU A 451 15.16 -2.51 -9.19
C LEU A 451 16.18 -2.84 -8.07
N GLY A 452 15.82 -2.66 -6.79
CA GLY A 452 16.69 -2.85 -5.64
C GLY A 452 17.55 -1.60 -5.36
N ASP A 453 18.39 -1.21 -6.32
CA ASP A 453 19.28 -0.04 -6.21
C ASP A 453 18.55 1.30 -6.45
N ARG A 454 17.52 1.31 -7.32
CA ARG A 454 16.67 2.49 -7.63
C ARG A 454 15.20 2.12 -7.89
N TRP A 455 14.29 3.07 -7.68
CA TRP A 455 12.92 2.97 -8.23
C TRP A 455 12.93 3.64 -9.59
N SER A 456 12.49 2.92 -10.62
CA SER A 456 12.40 3.44 -11.97
C SER A 456 10.94 3.67 -12.36
N GLN A 457 10.68 4.73 -13.12
CA GLN A 457 9.34 4.98 -13.67
C GLN A 457 9.08 3.97 -14.79
N VAL A 458 7.89 3.37 -14.76
CA VAL A 458 7.42 2.50 -15.83
C VAL A 458 6.36 3.24 -16.64
N PRO A 459 6.59 3.48 -17.94
CA PRO A 459 5.58 4.08 -18.80
C PRO A 459 4.42 3.10 -18.95
N LEU A 460 3.35 3.33 -18.19
CA LEU A 460 2.10 2.60 -18.30
C LEU A 460 1.03 3.53 -18.90
N ASN A 461 0.29 3.06 -19.90
CA ASN A 461 -0.80 3.81 -20.49
C ASN A 461 -2.02 3.80 -19.55
N LEU A 462 -2.06 4.72 -18.57
CA LEU A 462 -3.07 4.79 -17.49
C LEU A 462 -4.55 5.00 -17.93
N ARG A 463 -4.88 4.95 -19.23
CA ARG A 463 -6.28 5.01 -19.68
C ARG A 463 -7.06 3.81 -19.12
N GLY A 464 -8.14 4.10 -18.41
CA GLY A 464 -9.00 3.07 -17.80
C GLY A 464 -8.47 2.48 -16.49
N PHE A 465 -7.40 3.03 -15.92
CA PHE A 465 -6.79 2.56 -14.67
C PHE A 465 -7.77 2.66 -13.48
N PRO A 466 -8.18 1.54 -12.84
CA PRO A 466 -9.14 1.57 -11.74
C PRO A 466 -8.58 2.24 -10.49
N THR A 467 -9.37 3.12 -9.89
CA THR A 467 -8.97 3.90 -8.71
C THR A 467 -8.71 3.02 -7.48
N GLY A 468 -9.34 1.85 -7.40
CA GLY A 468 -9.20 0.90 -6.29
C GLY A 468 -7.83 0.20 -6.20
N TRP A 469 -6.97 0.33 -7.21
CA TRP A 469 -5.63 -0.26 -7.19
C TRP A 469 -4.58 0.70 -6.63
N ARG A 470 -4.93 1.98 -6.44
CA ARG A 470 -4.02 3.04 -5.99
C ARG A 470 -3.55 2.79 -4.56
N GLY A 471 -2.25 2.93 -4.32
CA GLY A 471 -1.64 2.67 -3.02
C GLY A 471 -1.32 1.20 -2.74
N ASN A 472 -1.74 0.28 -3.63
CA ASN A 472 -1.34 -1.13 -3.51
C ASN A 472 0.04 -1.35 -4.12
N TRP A 473 0.76 -2.29 -3.53
CA TRP A 473 2.00 -2.82 -4.03
C TRP A 473 1.75 -4.21 -4.63
N PHE A 474 2.55 -4.58 -5.62
CA PHE A 474 2.49 -5.88 -6.25
C PHE A 474 3.88 -6.45 -6.47
N TRP A 475 4.00 -7.76 -6.46
CA TRP A 475 5.17 -8.44 -7.03
C TRP A 475 4.88 -8.72 -8.50
N VAL A 476 5.80 -8.35 -9.39
CA VAL A 476 5.67 -8.56 -10.83
C VAL A 476 6.81 -9.44 -11.30
N ARG A 477 6.49 -10.60 -11.88
CA ARG A 477 7.46 -11.46 -12.55
C ARG A 477 7.39 -11.21 -14.04
N GLY A 478 8.54 -10.89 -14.64
CA GLY A 478 8.60 -10.54 -16.05
C GLY A 478 10.01 -10.15 -16.50
N SER A 479 10.09 -9.66 -17.73
CA SER A 479 11.32 -9.13 -18.32
C SER A 479 11.22 -7.63 -18.45
N VAL A 480 12.29 -6.93 -18.06
CA VAL A 480 12.36 -5.47 -18.05
C VAL A 480 13.61 -5.03 -18.79
N VAL A 481 13.48 -3.98 -19.59
CA VAL A 481 14.62 -3.22 -20.12
C VAL A 481 14.84 -2.03 -19.19
N VAL A 482 16.05 -1.93 -18.65
CA VAL A 482 16.44 -0.87 -17.71
C VAL A 482 17.34 0.10 -18.46
N THR A 483 16.87 1.33 -18.67
CA THR A 483 17.70 2.44 -19.22
C THR A 483 18.10 3.41 -18.10
N GLU A 484 18.94 4.41 -18.38
CA GLU A 484 19.32 5.42 -17.39
C GLU A 484 18.12 6.25 -16.89
N GLU A 485 17.13 6.53 -17.76
CA GLU A 485 16.02 7.44 -17.50
C GLU A 485 14.66 6.73 -17.27
N GLU A 486 14.38 5.62 -17.98
CA GLU A 486 13.11 4.90 -17.87
C GLU A 486 13.29 3.37 -17.86
N SER A 487 12.30 2.63 -17.37
CA SER A 487 12.29 1.17 -17.48
C SER A 487 10.93 0.67 -17.91
N TYR A 488 10.88 -0.26 -18.86
CA TYR A 488 9.62 -0.77 -19.36
C TYR A 488 9.63 -2.30 -19.41
N PHE A 489 8.45 -2.89 -19.26
CA PHE A 489 8.30 -4.33 -19.37
C PHE A 489 8.30 -4.75 -20.84
N THR A 490 9.04 -5.82 -21.15
CA THR A 490 9.00 -6.52 -22.44
C THR A 490 8.20 -7.82 -22.36
N ASP A 491 8.01 -8.34 -21.15
CA ASP A 491 7.16 -9.48 -20.87
C ASP A 491 6.63 -9.40 -19.43
N ILE A 492 5.38 -9.85 -19.23
CA ILE A 492 4.74 -9.92 -17.92
C ILE A 492 4.15 -11.31 -17.75
N GLN A 493 4.84 -12.13 -16.96
CA GLN A 493 4.49 -13.51 -16.70
C GLN A 493 3.50 -13.63 -15.52
N GLY A 494 3.66 -12.78 -14.51
CA GLY A 494 2.83 -12.79 -13.31
C GLY A 494 2.78 -11.46 -12.58
N VAL A 495 1.64 -11.20 -11.95
CA VAL A 495 1.46 -10.12 -10.96
C VAL A 495 0.80 -10.74 -9.75
N TYR A 496 1.37 -10.51 -8.57
CA TYR A 496 0.97 -11.14 -7.32
C TYR A 496 0.69 -10.08 -6.25
N PRO A 497 -0.20 -10.37 -5.29
CA PRO A 497 -0.37 -9.56 -4.08
C PRO A 497 0.96 -9.26 -3.42
N PHE A 498 1.15 -8.02 -2.95
CA PHE A 498 2.28 -7.72 -2.08
C PHE A 498 1.99 -8.15 -0.65
N PHE A 499 2.97 -8.83 -0.07
CA PHE A 499 3.08 -9.13 1.34
C PHE A 499 4.56 -9.32 1.65
N ASP A 500 4.95 -9.00 2.89
CA ASP A 500 6.35 -8.94 3.28
C ASP A 500 6.87 -10.35 3.54
N TRP A 501 7.64 -10.88 2.58
CA TRP A 501 8.24 -12.21 2.68
C TRP A 501 9.29 -12.32 3.79
N THR A 502 9.79 -11.20 4.34
CA THR A 502 10.92 -11.20 5.29
C THR A 502 10.53 -11.50 6.74
N GLN A 503 9.26 -11.35 7.14
CA GLN A 503 8.83 -11.74 8.49
C GLN A 503 8.64 -13.26 8.64
N ALA A 504 8.39 -13.98 7.54
CA ALA A 504 8.23 -15.44 7.53
C ALA A 504 9.58 -16.18 7.73
N ALA A 505 10.65 -15.69 7.11
CA ALA A 505 11.94 -16.38 7.11
C ALA A 505 12.81 -16.18 8.38
N ILE A 506 12.36 -15.41 9.37
CA ILE A 506 13.19 -15.05 10.54
C ILE A 506 12.83 -15.86 11.80
N GLU A 507 11.73 -16.61 11.82
CA GLU A 507 11.37 -17.45 12.99
C GLU A 507 11.83 -18.91 12.91
N THR A 508 12.55 -19.30 11.85
CA THR A 508 13.21 -20.62 11.79
C THR A 508 14.63 -20.53 11.24
N VAL A 509 15.57 -20.09 12.08
CA VAL A 509 16.94 -20.60 12.13
C VAL A 509 17.33 -20.80 13.59
#